data_AF-A0A4T0WXL3-F1
#
_entry.id   AF-A0A4T0WXL3-F1
#
_cell.length_a   1.000
_cell.length_b   1.000
_cell.length_c   1.000
_cell.angle_alpha   90.00
_cell.angle_beta   90.00
_cell.angle_gamma   90.00
#
_symmetry.space_group_name_H-M   'P 1'
#
loop_
_entity.id
_entity.type
_entity.pdbx_description
1 polymer ?
#
loop_
_entity_poly.entity_id
_entity_poly.type
_entity_poly.pdbx_seq_one_letter_code
_entity_poly.pdbx_strand_id
1 'polypeptide(L)' 'MSYPVYFKEPIRWLRYQAHNKPHLFYSGFIAFMGPVFLFAVTPLRRKFLYADAEPLPLDGYPIPNTPRKHPQGYED' A
#
# COMPACT_ATOMS: atom_id res chain seq x y z
N MET A 1 19.08 -30.05 16.52
CA MET A 1 18.94 -30.02 15.05
C MET A 1 20.20 -29.40 14.46
N SER A 2 20.89 -30.09 13.55
CA SER A 2 22.03 -29.52 12.81
C SER A 2 21.59 -28.30 11.98
N TYR A 3 22.43 -27.27 11.87
CA TYR A 3 22.13 -26.05 11.13
C TYR A 3 22.03 -26.35 9.61
N PRO A 4 20.86 -26.18 8.98
CA PRO A 4 20.69 -26.50 7.56
C PRO A 4 21.43 -25.50 6.66
N VAL A 5 21.99 -25.98 5.56
CA VAL A 5 22.66 -25.12 4.57
C VAL A 5 21.60 -24.49 3.65
N TYR A 6 21.54 -23.16 3.63
CA TYR A 6 20.51 -22.38 2.90
C TYR A 6 20.32 -22.81 1.44
N PHE A 7 21.42 -22.89 0.66
CA PHE A 7 21.37 -23.19 -0.78
C PHE A 7 21.09 -24.65 -1.12
N LYS A 8 21.12 -25.55 -0.14
CA LYS A 8 20.89 -27.00 -0.37
C LYS A 8 19.51 -27.44 0.10
N GLU A 9 19.00 -26.85 1.18
CA GLU A 9 17.72 -27.24 1.79
C GLU A 9 16.89 -26.01 2.20
N PRO A 10 16.41 -25.18 1.25
CA PRO A 10 15.79 -23.89 1.56
C PRO A 10 14.54 -24.02 2.42
N ILE A 11 13.68 -25.01 2.16
CA ILE A 11 12.45 -25.25 2.95
C ILE A 11 12.78 -25.65 4.39
N ARG A 12 13.79 -26.52 4.57
CA ARG A 12 14.24 -26.92 5.91
C ARG A 12 14.89 -25.76 6.65
N TRP A 13 15.63 -24.90 5.95
CA TRP A 13 16.22 -23.70 6.51
C TRP A 13 15.17 -22.71 6.99
N LEU A 14 14.13 -22.42 6.20
CA LEU A 14 13.02 -21.56 6.62
C LEU A 14 12.33 -22.12 7.87
N ARG A 15 12.00 -23.42 7.88
CA ARG A 15 11.41 -24.08 9.06
C ARG A 15 12.32 -24.01 10.29
N TYR A 16 13.63 -24.19 10.11
CA TYR A 16 14.60 -24.07 11.20
C TYR A 16 14.64 -22.65 11.76
N GLN A 17 14.67 -21.61 10.92
CA GLN A 17 14.67 -20.22 11.38
C GLN A 17 13.35 -19.86 12.08
N ALA A 18 12.22 -20.32 11.55
CA ALA A 18 10.91 -20.11 12.17
C ALA A 18 10.82 -20.67 13.60
N HIS A 19 11.43 -21.83 13.87
CA HIS A 19 11.41 -22.46 15.20
C HIS A 19 12.52 -21.96 16.14
N ASN A 20 13.76 -21.79 15.66
CA ASN A 20 14.90 -21.47 16.54
C ASN A 20 15.12 -19.97 16.73
N LYS A 21 14.71 -19.15 15.75
CA LYS A 21 14.87 -17.68 15.76
C LYS A 21 13.59 -17.00 15.25
N PRO A 22 12.44 -17.24 15.92
CA PRO A 22 11.14 -16.75 15.45
C PRO A 22 11.12 -15.23 15.28
N HIS A 23 11.78 -14.49 16.18
CA HIS A 23 11.82 -13.02 16.15
C HIS A 23 12.45 -12.48 14.86
N LEU A 24 13.51 -13.09 14.32
CA LEU A 24 14.12 -12.67 13.04
C LEU A 24 13.28 -13.14 11.85
N PHE A 25 12.79 -14.38 11.89
CA PHE A 25 12.04 -14.96 10.79
C PHE A 25 10.73 -14.20 10.53
N TYR A 26 9.89 -14.04 11.55
CA TYR A 26 8.58 -13.42 11.38
C TYR A 26 8.64 -11.91 11.17
N SER A 27 9.61 -11.20 11.77
CA SER A 27 9.79 -9.76 11.50
C SER A 27 10.16 -9.52 10.04
N GLY A 28 11.15 -10.25 9.52
CA GLY A 28 11.55 -10.16 8.11
C GLY A 28 10.44 -10.60 7.16
N PHE A 29 9.71 -11.68 7.50
CA PHE A 29 8.59 -12.16 6.70
C PHE A 29 7.47 -11.13 6.61
N ILE A 30 7.03 -10.54 7.73
CA ILE A 30 5.98 -9.51 7.74
C ILE A 30 6.44 -8.26 6.97
N ALA A 31 7.70 -7.84 7.17
CA ALA A 31 8.26 -6.71 6.45
C ALA A 31 8.29 -6.96 4.93
N PHE A 32 8.61 -8.18 4.49
CA PHE A 32 8.58 -8.55 3.07
C PHE A 32 7.16 -8.67 2.51
N MET A 33 6.22 -9.18 3.30
CA MET A 33 4.82 -9.30 2.87
C MET A 33 4.16 -7.94 2.62
N GLY A 34 4.58 -6.87 3.30
CA GLY A 34 4.07 -5.50 3.07
C GLY A 34 4.18 -5.05 1.60
N PRO A 35 5.39 -4.95 1.03
CA PRO A 35 5.59 -4.66 -0.39
C PRO A 35 4.88 -5.65 -1.31
N VAL A 36 4.90 -6.95 -1.00
CA VAL A 36 4.20 -7.97 -1.81
C VAL A 36 2.70 -7.67 -1.90
N PHE A 37 2.05 -7.34 -0.78
CA PHE A 37 0.65 -6.95 -0.77
C PHE A 37 0.41 -5.63 -1.50
N LEU A 38 1.31 -4.65 -1.39
CA LEU A 38 1.20 -3.40 -2.14
C LEU A 38 1.20 -3.66 -3.65
N PHE A 39 2.08 -4.51 -4.16
CA PHE A 39 2.15 -4.78 -5.59
C PHE A 39 1.09 -5.77 -6.10
N ALA A 40 0.72 -6.77 -5.31
CA ALA A 40 -0.22 -7.81 -5.74
C ALA A 40 -1.68 -7.44 -5.45
N VAL A 41 -1.99 -6.93 -4.26
CA VAL A 41 -3.37 -6.74 -3.80
C VAL A 41 -3.95 -5.38 -4.20
N THR A 42 -3.16 -4.30 -4.23
CA THR A 42 -3.70 -2.99 -4.63
C THR A 42 -4.25 -2.92 -6.06
N PRO A 43 -3.61 -3.49 -7.11
CA PRO A 43 -4.22 -3.47 -8.44
C PRO A 43 -5.44 -4.39 -8.52
N LEU A 44 -5.44 -5.50 -7.79
CA LEU A 44 -6.56 -6.43 -7.72
C LEU A 44 -7.78 -5.77 -7.08
N ARG A 45 -7.57 -5.02 -5.99
CA ARG A 45 -8.61 -4.21 -5.34
C ARG A 45 -9.20 -3.17 -6.28
N ARG A 46 -8.35 -2.40 -6.99
CA ARG A 46 -8.78 -1.36 -7.94
C ARG A 46 -9.59 -1.92 -9.11
N LYS A 47 -9.28 -3.14 -9.55
CA LYS A 47 -9.93 -3.77 -10.70
C LYS A 47 -11.27 -4.42 -10.38
N PHE A 48 -11.37 -5.10 -9.23
CA PHE A 48 -12.52 -5.96 -8.94
C PHE A 48 -13.41 -5.47 -7.80
N LEU A 49 -12.92 -4.56 -6.95
CA LEU A 49 -13.65 -4.14 -5.74
C LEU A 49 -14.09 -2.68 -5.84
N TYR A 50 -13.15 -1.74 -5.74
CA TYR A 50 -13.46 -0.32 -5.70
C TYR A 50 -12.28 0.54 -6.15
N ALA A 51 -12.60 1.70 -6.72
CA ALA A 51 -11.62 2.71 -7.12
C ALA A 51 -11.01 3.44 -5.91
N ASP A 52 -9.90 4.12 -6.14
CA ASP A 52 -9.28 4.96 -5.13
C ASP A 52 -10.13 6.21 -4.86
N ALA A 53 -10.00 6.78 -3.66
CA ALA A 53 -10.70 8.00 -3.30
C ALA A 53 -10.25 9.17 -4.19
N GLU A 54 -11.18 10.06 -4.50
CA GLU A 54 -10.87 11.33 -5.17
C GLU A 54 -9.97 12.21 -4.29
N PRO A 55 -9.08 13.00 -4.88
CA PRO A 55 -8.20 13.88 -4.13
C PRO A 55 -9.01 14.94 -3.38
N LEU A 56 -8.67 15.16 -2.11
CA LEU A 56 -9.25 16.24 -1.32
C LEU A 56 -8.82 17.59 -1.90
N PRO A 57 -9.69 18.61 -1.92
CA PRO A 57 -9.30 19.97 -2.29
C PRO A 57 -8.44 20.57 -1.18
N LEU A 58 -7.12 20.38 -1.28
CA LEU A 58 -6.14 20.93 -0.33
C LEU A 58 -5.84 22.41 -0.57
N ASP A 59 -6.08 22.88 -1.80
CA ASP A 59 -5.73 24.23 -2.25
C ASP A 59 -6.74 25.32 -1.82
N GLY A 60 -7.68 24.98 -0.93
CA GLY A 60 -8.67 25.90 -0.38
C GLY A 60 -9.97 25.93 -1.18
N TYR A 61 -10.55 27.12 -1.34
CA TYR A 61 -11.84 27.27 -2.00
C TYR A 61 -11.72 26.97 -3.52
N PRO A 62 -12.58 26.13 -4.10
CA PRO A 62 -12.50 25.79 -5.51
C PRO A 62 -12.90 26.99 -6.37
N ILE A 63 -11.91 27.73 -6.86
CA ILE A 63 -12.11 28.85 -7.78
C ILE A 63 -12.23 28.30 -9.21
N PRO A 64 -13.32 28.58 -9.95
CA PRO A 64 -13.44 28.14 -11.32
C PRO A 64 -12.41 28.87 -12.22
N ASN A 65 -11.73 28.13 -13.10
CA ASN A 65 -10.83 28.68 -14.11
C ASN A 65 -11.62 29.27 -15.30
N THR A 66 -12.52 30.20 -15.02
CA THR A 66 -13.40 30.82 -16.01
C THR A 66 -13.30 32.34 -15.92
N PRO A 67 -13.40 33.09 -17.04
CA PRO A 67 -13.47 34.54 -17.00
C PRO A 67 -14.62 35.02 -16.10
N ARG A 68 -14.44 36.19 -15.47
CA ARG A 68 -15.48 36.81 -14.65
C ARG A 68 -16.74 37.03 -15.49
N LYS A 69 -17.89 36.62 -14.94
CA LYS A 69 -19.21 36.94 -15.48
C LYS A 69 -19.78 38.07 -14.64
N HIS A 70 -20.29 39.12 -15.28
CA HIS A 70 -20.99 40.21 -14.58
C HIS A 70 -22.30 39.64 -14.00
N PRO A 71 -22.48 39.61 -12.67
CA PRO A 71 -23.75 39.21 -12.07
C PRO A 71 -24.78 40.32 -12.27
N GLN A 72 -26.05 39.95 -12.28
CA GLN A 72 -27.19 40.87 -12.21
C GLN A 72 -27.99 40.57 -10.95
N GLY A 73 -28.54 41.61 -10.31
CA GLY A 73 -29.32 41.51 -9.07
C GLY A 73 -28.51 41.86 -7.82
N TYR A 74 -29.21 42.34 -6.78
CA TYR A 74 -28.63 43.02 -5.61
C TYR A 74 -27.92 44.35 -5.94
N GLU A 75 -28.37 45.01 -7.01
CA GLU A 75 -28.08 46.43 -7.21
C GLU A 75 -29.16 47.17 -6.41
N ASP A 76 -28.73 48.01 -5.46
CA ASP A 76 -29.53 48.62 -4.38
C ASP A 76 -30.99 48.98 -4.72
#